data_AF-H5YIB6-F1
#
_entry.id   AF-H5YIB6-F1
#
_cell.length_a   1.000
_cell.length_b   1.000
_cell.length_c   1.000
_cell.angle_alpha   90.00
_cell.angle_beta   90.00
_cell.angle_gamma   90.00
#
_symmetry.space_group_name_H-M   'P 1'
#
loop_
_entity.id
_entity.type
_entity.pdbx_description
1 polymer ?
#
loop_
_entity_poly.entity_id
_entity_poly.type
_entity_poly.pdbx_seq_one_letter_code
_entity_poly.pdbx_strand_id
1 'polypeptide(L)' 'MPFRAPHVSFVSFAVEVQSSGVTQVMIVETDLHLNPRHPAYDRLAVTQLIAAAEAYTSANVEGPSSIRLISTRSGEI' A
#
# COMPACT_ATOMS: atom_id res chain seq x y z
N MET A 1 -3.87 -13.88 7.80
CA MET A 1 -3.38 -13.15 9.00
C MET A 1 -3.59 -11.66 8.77
N PRO A 2 -3.88 -10.78 9.76
CA PRO A 2 -3.95 -9.34 9.47
C PRO A 2 -2.57 -8.78 9.09
N PHE A 3 -2.50 -7.97 8.03
CA PHE A 3 -1.26 -7.28 7.65
C PHE A 3 -0.83 -6.29 8.73
N ARG A 4 0.46 -6.30 9.08
CA ARG A 4 1.08 -5.35 10.02
C ARG A 4 2.48 -5.00 9.53
N ALA A 5 2.77 -3.71 9.44
CA ALA A 5 4.10 -3.19 9.17
C ALA A 5 4.26 -1.82 9.87
N PRO A 6 5.50 -1.37 10.14
CA PRO A 6 5.74 0.00 10.56
C PRO A 6 5.08 1.00 9.59
N HIS A 7 4.65 2.15 10.12
CA HIS A 7 4.03 3.22 9.34
C HIS A 7 2.66 2.92 8.74
N VAL A 8 2.06 1.75 9.02
CA VAL A 8 0.70 1.44 8.58
C VAL A 8 -0.30 1.93 9.61
N SER A 9 -1.19 2.82 9.19
CA SER A 9 -2.28 3.33 10.03
C SER A 9 -3.55 2.50 9.85
N PHE A 10 -3.84 2.09 8.61
CA PHE A 10 -5.04 1.32 8.28
C PHE A 10 -4.80 0.47 7.03
N VAL A 11 -5.52 -0.66 6.95
CA VAL A 11 -5.46 -1.57 5.80
C VAL A 11 -6.89 -1.94 5.44
N SER A 12 -7.22 -1.79 4.15
CA SER A 12 -8.47 -2.28 3.60
C SER A 12 -8.23 -3.06 2.30
N PHE A 13 -9.21 -3.88 1.94
CA PHE A 13 -9.19 -4.65 0.71
C PHE A 13 -10.41 -4.27 -0.11
N ALA A 14 -10.18 -4.04 -1.40
CA ALA A 14 -11.21 -3.76 -2.38
C ALA A 14 -11.11 -4.76 -3.54
N VAL A 15 -12.19 -4.90 -4.30
CA VAL A 15 -12.21 -5.69 -5.52
C VAL A 15 -12.51 -4.73 -6.66
N GLU A 16 -11.58 -4.61 -7.60
CA GLU A 16 -11.79 -3.86 -8.84
C GLU A 16 -12.26 -4.82 -9.92
N VAL A 17 -13.43 -4.53 -10.49
CA VAL A 17 -14.03 -5.29 -11.59
C VAL A 17 -13.88 -4.46 -12.86
N GLN A 18 -13.13 -5.00 -13.82
CA GLN A 18 -12.89 -4.40 -15.13
C GLN A 18 -13.30 -5.40 -16.22
N SER A 19 -13.45 -4.91 -17.46
CA SER A 19 -13.74 -5.80 -18.61
C SER A 19 -12.63 -6.83 -18.86
N SER A 20 -11.40 -6.55 -18.41
CA SER A 20 -10.24 -7.44 -18.46
C SER A 20 -10.20 -8.49 -17.35
N GLY A 21 -11.06 -8.37 -16.32
CA GLY A 21 -11.12 -9.30 -15.21
C GLY A 21 -11.32 -8.64 -13.84
N VAL A 22 -11.08 -9.44 -12.81
CA VAL A 22 -11.22 -9.04 -11.40
C VAL A 22 -9.85 -8.98 -10.76
N THR A 23 -9.53 -7.85 -10.10
CA THR A 23 -8.27 -7.63 -9.40
C THR A 23 -8.55 -7.31 -7.93
N GLN A 24 -7.85 -8.00 -7.03
CA GLN A 24 -7.89 -7.67 -5.60
C GLN A 24 -6.95 -6.50 -5.33
N VAL A 25 -7.44 -5.46 -4.66
CA VAL A 25 -6.65 -4.26 -4.35
C VAL A 25 -6.45 -4.17 -2.85
N MET A 26 -5.21 -4.28 -2.42
CA MET A 26 -4.81 -3.99 -1.05
C MET A 26 -4.54 -2.49 -0.92
N ILE A 27 -5.31 -1.82 -0.08
CA ILE A 27 -5.17 -0.40 0.20
C ILE A 27 -4.49 -0.25 1.56
N VAL A 28 -3.34 0.41 1.57
CA VAL A 28 -2.53 0.64 2.77
C VAL A 28 -2.46 2.14 3.03
N GLU A 29 -3.02 2.56 4.15
CA GLU A 29 -2.87 3.92 4.65
C GLU A 29 -1.60 4.02 5.49
N THR A 30 -0.79 5.03 5.22
CA THR A 30 0.48 5.27 5.88
C THR A 30 0.66 6.71 6.33
N ASP A 31 1.47 6.91 7.36
CA ASP A 31 1.92 8.23 7.81
C ASP A 31 3.19 8.72 7.08
N LEU A 32 3.75 7.93 6.15
CA LEU A 32 4.90 8.33 5.34
C LEU A 32 4.51 9.34 4.27
N HIS A 33 5.42 10.26 3.91
CA HIS A 33 5.27 11.04 2.68
C HIS A 33 5.57 10.15 1.48
N LEU A 34 4.69 10.15 0.48
CA LEU A 34 4.86 9.36 -0.75
C LEU A 34 5.40 10.18 -1.93
N ASN A 35 5.51 11.50 -1.78
CA ASN A 35 6.10 12.37 -2.79
C ASN A 35 7.62 12.41 -2.63
N PRO A 36 8.41 11.90 -3.60
CA PRO A 36 9.88 11.90 -3.50
C PRO A 36 10.53 13.27 -3.44
N ARG A 37 9.78 14.35 -3.75
CA ARG A 37 10.25 15.74 -3.66
C ARG A 37 10.03 16.37 -2.29
N HIS A 38 9.29 15.73 -1.39
CA HIS A 38 9.04 16.25 -0.06
C HIS A 38 10.27 16.07 0.84
N PRO A 39 10.70 17.07 1.63
CA PRO A 39 11.89 16.95 2.49
C PRO A 39 11.82 15.80 3.51
N ALA A 40 10.62 15.48 3.98
CA ALA A 40 10.37 14.36 4.90
C ALA A 40 10.07 13.03 4.18
N TYR A 41 10.36 12.92 2.87
CA TYR A 41 10.27 11.65 2.16
C TYR A 41 11.36 10.69 2.61
N ASP A 42 10.95 9.57 3.21
CA ASP A 42 11.85 8.46 3.55
C ASP A 42 11.74 7.35 2.49
N ARG A 43 12.72 7.31 1.58
CA ARG A 43 12.80 6.30 0.52
C ARG A 43 12.88 4.89 1.08
N LEU A 44 13.63 4.69 2.16
CA LEU A 44 13.89 3.35 2.70
C LEU A 44 12.61 2.81 3.33
N ALA A 45 11.95 3.62 4.16
CA ALA A 45 10.68 3.25 4.80
C ALA A 45 9.59 2.92 3.77
N VAL A 46 9.44 3.75 2.73
CA VAL A 46 8.47 3.50 1.64
C VAL A 46 8.79 2.20 0.90
N THR A 47 10.07 1.96 0.58
CA THR A 47 10.49 0.74 -0.13
C THR A 47 10.25 -0.52 0.72
N GLN A 48 10.55 -0.46 2.02
CA GLN A 48 10.31 -1.55 2.96
C GLN A 48 8.81 -1.85 3.11
N LEU A 49 7.98 -0.81 3.15
CA LEU A 49 6.53 -0.95 3.22
C LEU A 49 5.97 -1.62 1.96
N ILE A 50 6.43 -1.23 0.77
CA ILE A 50 6.05 -1.87 -0.49
C ILE A 50 6.43 -3.35 -0.47
N ALA A 51 7.69 -3.68 -0.13
CA ALA A 51 8.16 -5.05 -0.09
C ALA A 51 7.37 -5.91 0.92
N ALA A 52 7.01 -5.36 2.08
CA ALA A 52 6.19 -6.04 3.06
C ALA A 52 4.77 -6.31 2.54
N ALA A 53 4.16 -5.33 1.86
CA ALA A 53 2.84 -5.48 1.27
C ALA A 53 2.84 -6.52 0.14
N GLU A 54 3.87 -6.53 -0.73
CA GLU A 54 4.04 -7.53 -1.80
C GLU A 54 4.22 -8.95 -1.24
N ALA A 55 5.04 -9.10 -0.20
CA ALA A 55 5.21 -10.38 0.49
C ALA A 55 3.89 -10.86 1.12
N TYR A 56 3.10 -9.93 1.67
CA TYR A 56 1.80 -10.26 2.23
C TYR A 56 0.79 -10.68 1.15
N THR A 57 0.65 -9.91 0.08
CA THR A 57 -0.31 -10.21 -0.99
C THR A 57 0.02 -11.53 -1.68
N SER A 58 1.30 -11.77 -2.00
CA SER A 58 1.73 -13.04 -2.60
C SER A 58 1.44 -14.28 -1.74
N ALA A 59 1.45 -14.13 -0.41
CA ALA A 59 1.19 -15.23 0.51
C ALA A 59 -0.29 -15.40 0.89
N ASN A 60 -1.13 -14.38 0.75
CA ASN A 60 -2.49 -14.36 1.30
C ASN A 60 -3.60 -14.03 0.30
N VAL A 61 -3.26 -13.57 -0.91
CA VAL A 61 -4.23 -13.15 -1.93
C VAL A 61 -4.11 -14.07 -3.13
N GLU A 62 -5.21 -14.74 -3.47
CA GLU A 62 -5.28 -15.59 -4.67
C GLU A 62 -5.64 -14.76 -5.91
N GLY A 63 -4.90 -15.01 -7.00
CA GLY A 63 -5.14 -14.37 -8.29
C GLY A 63 -4.49 -12.98 -8.44
N PRO A 64 -4.91 -12.20 -9.45
CA PRO A 64 -4.36 -10.87 -9.71
C PRO A 64 -4.56 -9.93 -8.53
N SER A 65 -3.48 -9.32 -8.05
CA SER A 65 -3.51 -8.36 -6.95
C SER A 65 -2.75 -7.08 -7.28
N SER A 66 -3.23 -5.94 -6.77
CA SER A 66 -2.51 -4.67 -6.80
C SER A 66 -2.43 -4.06 -5.40
N ILE A 67 -1.43 -3.20 -5.19
CA ILE A 67 -1.20 -2.50 -3.93
C ILE A 67 -1.37 -1.02 -4.18
N ARG A 68 -2.19 -0.35 -3.35
CA ARG A 68 -2.38 1.10 -3.35
C ARG A 68 -1.95 1.67 -2.02
N LEU A 69 -0.93 2.53 -2.06
CA LEU A 69 -0.45 3.28 -0.90
C LEU A 69 -1.11 4.65 -0.85
N ILE A 70 -1.71 4.99 0.29
CA ILE A 70 -2.34 6.27 0.56
C ILE A 70 -1.63 6.89 1.75
N SER A 71 -1.10 8.10 1.58
CA SER A 71 -0.51 8.81 2.72
C SER A 71 -1.53 9.73 3.37
N THR A 72 -1.69 9.58 4.68
CA THR A 72 -2.49 10.46 5.53
C THR A 72 -1.83 11.84 5.73
N ARG A 73 -0.57 12.00 5.31
CA ARG A 73 0.18 13.27 5.28
C ARG A 73 0.10 13.98 3.92
N SER A 74 -0.64 13.44 2.95
CA SER A 74 -0.80 14.02 1.60
C SER A 74 -1.74 15.23 1.63
N GLY A 75 -1.39 16.26 2.38
CA GLY A 75 -2.15 17.50 2.51
C GLY A 75 -1.28 18.72 2.82
N GLU A 76 -0.01 18.53 3.15
CA GLU A 76 0.97 19.61 3.32
C GLU A 76 1.59 19.91 1.94
N ILE A 77 0.98 20.87 1.24
CA ILE A 77 1.59 21.57 0.10
C ILE A 77 2.24 22.85 0.64
#